data_AF-A3IZ11-F1
#
_entry.id   AF-A3IZ11-F1
#
_cell.length_a   1.000
_cell.length_b   1.000
_cell.length_c   1.000
_cell.angle_alpha   90.00
_cell.angle_beta   90.00
_cell.angle_gamma   90.00
#
_symmetry.space_group_name_H-M   'P 1'
#
loop_
_entity.id
_entity.type
_entity.pdbx_description
1 polymer ?
#
loop_
_entity_poly.entity_id
_entity_poly.type
_entity_poly.pdbx_seq_one_letter_code
_entity_poly.pdbx_strand_id
1 'polypeptide(L)'
;MLLKMRLEQNLDLGRTFQQNLKELTDEKEIARFFKNCGGEKLVQSYIKLVEWWDSLSHDWHHKILNAPFKFIEEKLWFTLSQLNLEELQEWYKNIIERSQESFHKKGNEILSPNIWKRVASKILPKPKRTKRVLKLHQIVEEEGFQVILDKKDYHFTPESLEEFKAQVLSSVEEQPIVTENLFPFLKERNLDPLAILSPGDRAKFAERQRDELEQQVKQLIQEKQEQQEEISQLKQQNQSQQTEIEDLKQQNQQILEQNQQILEQMQEFRQFMEAAKSKDLATVK
;
A
#
# COMPACT_ATOMS: atom_id res chain seq x y z
N MET A 1 6.76 -40.45 32.84
CA MET A 1 5.43 -41.11 32.73
C MET A 1 4.45 -40.32 31.86
N LEU A 2 4.13 -39.04 32.16
CA LEU A 2 3.20 -38.24 31.34
C LEU A 2 3.65 -38.00 29.89
N LEU A 3 4.95 -37.82 29.67
CA LEU A 3 5.54 -37.67 28.32
C LEU A 3 5.29 -38.89 27.44
N LYS A 4 5.63 -40.08 27.97
CA LYS A 4 5.47 -41.37 27.31
C LYS A 4 4.01 -41.61 26.93
N MET A 5 3.09 -41.45 27.88
CA MET A 5 1.65 -41.66 27.64
C MET A 5 1.10 -40.76 26.53
N ARG A 6 1.50 -39.48 26.49
CA ARG A 6 1.01 -38.57 25.44
C ARG A 6 1.60 -38.87 24.06
N LEU A 7 2.87 -39.25 24.00
CA LEU A 7 3.47 -39.66 22.74
C LEU A 7 2.80 -40.93 22.22
N GLU A 8 2.60 -41.93 23.07
CA GLU A 8 1.90 -43.18 22.72
C GLU A 8 0.49 -42.91 22.16
N GLN A 9 -0.29 -42.03 22.81
CA GLN A 9 -1.61 -41.62 22.29
C GLN A 9 -1.53 -41.01 20.88
N ASN A 10 -0.54 -40.15 20.61
CA ASN A 10 -0.35 -39.57 19.29
C ASN A 10 0.08 -40.61 18.26
N LEU A 11 0.94 -41.55 18.65
CA LEU A 11 1.40 -42.64 17.78
C LEU A 11 0.25 -43.60 17.44
N ASP A 12 -0.57 -43.99 18.42
CA ASP A 12 -1.72 -44.86 18.20
C ASP A 12 -2.76 -44.22 17.28
N LEU A 13 -3.01 -42.91 17.45
CA LEU A 13 -3.87 -42.16 16.55
C LEU A 13 -3.30 -42.10 15.12
N GLY A 14 -1.99 -41.84 14.98
CA GLY A 14 -1.31 -41.85 13.69
C GLY A 14 -1.36 -43.21 12.98
N ARG A 15 -1.17 -44.31 13.73
CA ARG A 15 -1.30 -45.69 13.21
C ARG A 15 -2.73 -45.98 12.76
N THR A 16 -3.72 -45.53 13.53
CA THR A 16 -5.14 -45.63 13.16
C THR A 16 -5.41 -44.88 11.86
N PHE A 17 -4.86 -43.67 11.68
CA PHE A 17 -4.98 -42.93 10.42
C PHE A 17 -4.30 -43.63 9.25
N GLN A 18 -3.09 -44.18 9.45
CA GLN A 18 -2.40 -44.98 8.41
C GLN A 18 -3.24 -46.19 8.00
N GLN A 19 -3.83 -46.90 8.97
CA GLN A 19 -4.66 -48.06 8.69
C GLN A 19 -5.93 -47.67 7.92
N ASN A 20 -6.68 -46.69 8.41
CA ASN A 20 -7.90 -46.22 7.75
C ASN A 20 -7.63 -45.74 6.32
N LEU A 21 -6.55 -44.98 6.09
CA LEU A 21 -6.19 -44.51 4.75
C LEU A 21 -5.78 -45.65 3.81
N LYS A 22 -5.20 -46.75 4.31
CA LYS A 22 -4.89 -47.94 3.51
C LYS A 22 -6.14 -48.71 3.09
N GLU A 23 -7.21 -48.64 3.89
CA GLU A 23 -8.48 -49.32 3.63
C GLU A 23 -9.39 -48.53 2.67
N LEU A 24 -9.18 -47.22 2.54
CA LEU A 24 -9.92 -46.35 1.62
C LEU A 24 -9.32 -46.38 0.21
N THR A 25 -10.16 -46.56 -0.80
CA THR A 25 -9.75 -46.59 -2.22
C THR A 25 -10.39 -45.49 -3.07
N ASP A 26 -11.50 -44.89 -2.64
CA ASP A 26 -12.19 -43.80 -3.34
C ASP A 26 -11.68 -42.42 -2.89
N GLU A 27 -11.31 -41.58 -3.84
CA GLU A 27 -10.88 -40.19 -3.63
C GLU A 27 -11.92 -39.36 -2.85
N LYS A 28 -13.22 -39.60 -3.08
CA LYS A 28 -14.29 -38.89 -2.35
C LYS A 28 -14.37 -39.30 -0.88
N GLU A 29 -14.12 -40.57 -0.59
CA GLU A 29 -14.08 -41.10 0.77
C GLU A 29 -12.84 -40.61 1.51
N ILE A 30 -11.68 -40.55 0.84
CA ILE A 30 -10.43 -39.99 1.37
C ILE A 30 -10.62 -38.51 1.71
N ALA A 31 -11.21 -37.71 0.81
CA ALA A 31 -11.47 -36.30 1.05
C ALA A 31 -12.44 -36.10 2.24
N ARG A 32 -13.47 -36.94 2.36
CA ARG A 32 -14.41 -36.91 3.49
C ARG A 32 -13.73 -37.32 4.80
N PHE A 33 -12.87 -38.33 4.78
CA PHE A 33 -12.07 -38.75 5.91
C PHE A 33 -11.18 -37.61 6.41
N PHE A 34 -10.42 -36.95 5.54
CA PHE A 34 -9.61 -35.80 5.92
C PHE A 34 -10.46 -34.69 6.55
N LYS A 35 -11.63 -34.38 5.98
CA LYS A 35 -12.53 -33.38 6.56
C LYS A 35 -12.99 -33.75 7.97
N ASN A 36 -13.32 -35.02 8.21
CA ASN A 36 -13.79 -35.52 9.50
C ASN A 36 -12.67 -35.54 10.55
N CYS A 37 -11.43 -35.76 10.14
CA CYS A 37 -10.27 -35.86 11.02
C CYS A 37 -9.53 -34.52 11.24
N GLY A 38 -10.15 -33.39 10.92
CA GLY A 38 -9.57 -32.06 11.16
C GLY A 38 -8.65 -31.54 10.05
N GLY A 39 -8.66 -32.18 8.89
CA GLY A 39 -7.97 -31.78 7.66
C GLY A 39 -6.75 -32.64 7.32
N GLU A 40 -6.41 -32.68 6.03
CA GLU A 40 -5.30 -33.48 5.49
C GLU A 40 -3.97 -33.17 6.19
N LYS A 41 -3.65 -31.89 6.41
CA LYS A 41 -2.39 -31.48 7.05
C LYS A 41 -2.19 -32.05 8.45
N LEU A 42 -3.28 -32.15 9.22
CA LEU A 42 -3.24 -32.69 10.57
C LEU A 42 -3.00 -34.20 10.51
N VAL A 43 -3.79 -34.91 9.72
CA VAL A 43 -3.66 -36.36 9.51
C VAL A 43 -2.24 -36.71 9.07
N GLN A 44 -1.72 -36.02 8.05
CA GLN A 44 -0.37 -36.22 7.55
C GLN A 44 0.71 -35.95 8.59
N SER A 45 0.49 -35.03 9.54
CA SER A 45 1.44 -34.74 10.61
C SER A 45 1.53 -35.88 11.64
N TYR A 46 0.41 -36.54 11.96
CA TYR A 46 0.42 -37.74 12.81
C TYR A 46 1.05 -38.94 12.12
N ILE A 47 0.76 -39.15 10.84
CA ILE A 47 1.36 -40.22 10.03
C ILE A 47 2.89 -40.05 9.99
N LYS A 48 3.36 -38.84 9.68
CA LYS A 48 4.79 -38.51 9.70
C LYS A 48 5.43 -38.71 11.07
N LEU A 49 4.72 -38.39 12.15
CA LEU A 49 5.21 -38.64 13.51
C LEU A 49 5.45 -40.13 13.75
N VAL A 50 4.54 -41.00 13.30
CA VAL A 50 4.67 -42.46 13.42
C VAL A 50 5.85 -42.96 12.59
N GLU A 51 5.92 -42.59 11.31
CA GLU A 51 7.02 -43.00 10.42
C GLU A 51 8.38 -42.55 10.95
N TRP A 52 8.47 -41.31 11.42
CA TRP A 52 9.66 -40.78 12.05
C TRP A 52 10.00 -41.58 13.32
N TRP A 53 9.05 -41.80 14.22
CA TRP A 53 9.29 -42.52 15.46
C TRP A 53 9.76 -43.95 15.21
N ASP A 54 9.10 -44.68 14.32
CA ASP A 54 9.42 -46.06 14.00
C ASP A 54 10.77 -46.18 13.24
N SER A 55 11.25 -45.10 12.60
CA SER A 55 12.57 -45.05 11.95
C SER A 55 13.75 -44.89 12.93
N LEU A 56 13.48 -44.47 14.18
CA LEU A 56 14.53 -44.24 15.17
C LEU A 56 15.02 -45.53 15.82
N SER A 57 16.29 -45.56 16.20
CA SER A 57 16.84 -46.66 16.99
C SER A 57 16.31 -46.64 18.43
N HIS A 58 16.42 -47.78 19.11
CA HIS A 58 15.99 -47.92 20.50
C HIS A 58 16.68 -46.91 21.45
N ASP A 59 17.95 -46.59 21.19
CA ASP A 59 18.71 -45.58 21.93
C ASP A 59 18.07 -44.18 21.81
N TRP A 60 17.59 -43.82 20.62
CA TRP A 60 16.91 -42.54 20.40
C TRP A 60 15.54 -42.47 21.08
N HIS A 61 14.78 -43.56 21.06
CA HIS A 61 13.53 -43.63 21.84
C HIS A 61 13.80 -43.38 23.31
N HIS A 62 14.84 -44.01 23.86
CA HIS A 62 15.22 -43.83 25.26
C HIS A 62 15.68 -42.40 25.55
N LYS A 63 16.54 -41.80 24.70
CA LYS A 63 17.00 -40.41 24.85
C LYS A 63 15.85 -39.41 24.82
N ILE A 64 14.92 -39.54 23.87
CA ILE A 64 13.78 -38.63 23.73
C ILE A 64 12.83 -38.73 24.93
N LEU A 65 12.50 -39.95 25.36
CA LEU A 65 11.57 -40.17 26.48
C LEU A 65 12.15 -39.74 27.84
N ASN A 66 13.47 -39.74 27.98
CA ASN A 66 14.18 -39.30 29.18
C ASN A 66 14.74 -37.88 29.07
N ALA A 67 14.37 -37.14 28.02
CA ALA A 67 14.72 -35.73 27.92
C ALA A 67 14.15 -34.97 29.15
N PRO A 68 14.88 -33.97 29.67
CA PRO A 68 14.59 -33.32 30.95
C PRO A 68 13.38 -32.37 30.86
N PHE A 69 12.20 -32.89 30.57
CA PHE A 69 10.95 -32.16 30.48
C PHE A 69 9.89 -32.81 31.36
N LYS A 70 9.06 -32.02 32.03
CA LYS A 70 7.92 -32.55 32.79
C LYS A 70 6.76 -32.92 31.88
N PHE A 71 6.59 -32.15 30.80
CA PHE A 71 5.45 -32.19 29.91
C PHE A 71 5.80 -31.54 28.57
N ILE A 72 5.20 -32.02 27.49
CA ILE A 72 5.34 -31.47 26.14
C ILE A 72 3.96 -31.41 25.48
N GLU A 73 3.68 -30.28 24.83
CA GLU A 73 2.49 -30.10 24.00
C GLU A 73 2.59 -30.91 22.71
N GLU A 74 1.44 -31.40 22.23
CA GLU A 74 1.33 -32.24 21.04
C GLU A 74 2.09 -31.70 19.82
N LYS A 75 1.94 -30.40 19.54
CA LYS A 75 2.55 -29.72 18.39
C LYS A 75 4.08 -29.79 18.38
N LEU A 76 4.70 -29.95 19.55
CA LEU A 76 6.15 -30.05 19.68
C LEU A 76 6.69 -31.41 19.22
N TRP A 77 5.87 -32.47 19.28
CA TRP A 77 6.21 -33.77 18.69
C TRP A 77 6.25 -33.69 17.17
N PHE A 78 5.26 -33.02 16.55
CA PHE A 78 5.27 -32.78 15.10
C PHE A 78 6.40 -31.88 14.63
N THR A 79 6.94 -31.05 15.53
CA THR A 79 8.12 -30.24 15.25
C THR A 79 9.37 -31.12 15.28
N LEU A 80 9.44 -32.07 16.22
CA LEU A 80 10.58 -32.99 16.33
C LEU A 80 10.61 -34.01 15.18
N SER A 81 9.45 -34.45 14.70
CA SER A 81 9.35 -35.38 13.57
C SER A 81 9.74 -34.78 12.22
N GLN A 82 10.02 -33.48 12.17
CA GLN A 82 10.55 -32.81 10.98
C GLN A 82 12.08 -32.83 10.93
N LEU A 83 12.74 -33.23 12.02
CA LEU A 83 14.20 -33.27 12.09
C LEU A 83 14.72 -34.58 11.49
N ASN A 84 15.78 -34.47 10.70
CA ASN A 84 16.59 -35.63 10.32
C ASN A 84 17.46 -36.10 11.52
N LEU A 85 18.22 -37.18 11.35
CA LEU A 85 19.00 -37.77 12.44
C LEU A 85 20.10 -36.83 12.99
N GLU A 86 20.76 -36.06 12.13
CA GLU A 86 21.81 -35.11 12.50
C GLU A 86 21.23 -33.91 13.26
N GLU A 87 20.11 -33.40 12.78
CA GLU A 87 19.34 -32.33 13.43
C GLU A 87 18.76 -32.77 14.78
N LEU A 88 18.31 -34.02 14.89
CA LEU A 88 17.84 -34.61 16.15
C LEU A 88 18.99 -34.75 17.17
N GLN A 89 20.19 -35.13 16.70
CA GLN A 89 21.39 -35.17 17.51
C GLN A 89 21.76 -33.80 18.07
N GLU A 90 21.78 -32.79 17.20
CA GLU A 90 22.04 -31.42 17.59
C GLU A 90 20.98 -30.92 18.58
N TRP A 91 19.71 -31.22 18.31
CA TRP A 91 18.61 -30.86 19.19
C TRP A 91 18.80 -31.45 20.59
N TYR A 92 19.06 -32.75 20.69
CA TYR A 92 19.24 -33.43 21.97
C TYR A 92 20.44 -32.90 22.75
N LYS A 93 21.59 -32.71 22.08
CA LYS A 93 22.78 -32.12 22.68
C LYS A 93 22.48 -30.76 23.32
N ASN A 94 21.82 -29.87 22.57
CA ASN A 94 21.41 -28.55 23.05
C ASN A 94 20.44 -28.61 24.24
N ILE A 95 19.55 -29.61 24.29
CA ILE A 95 18.65 -29.83 25.43
C ILE A 95 19.44 -30.22 26.67
N ILE A 96 20.35 -31.18 26.57
CA ILE A 96 21.14 -31.66 27.71
C ILE A 96 22.06 -30.56 28.25
N GLU A 97 22.75 -29.82 27.38
CA GLU A 97 23.59 -28.68 27.80
C GLU A 97 22.77 -27.63 28.58
N ARG A 98 21.59 -27.28 28.08
CA ARG A 98 20.69 -26.32 28.77
C ARG A 98 20.16 -26.84 30.10
N SER A 99 19.91 -28.15 30.19
CA SER A 99 19.50 -28.81 31.44
C SER A 99 20.58 -28.70 32.49
N GLN A 100 21.83 -29.00 32.12
CA GLN A 100 22.99 -28.88 33.00
C GLN A 100 23.21 -27.43 33.44
N GLU A 101 23.15 -26.47 32.51
CA GLU A 101 23.23 -25.05 32.86
C GLU A 101 22.11 -24.60 33.83
N SER A 102 20.88 -25.08 33.61
CA SER A 102 19.74 -24.78 34.47
C SER A 102 19.92 -25.36 35.87
N PHE A 103 20.45 -26.58 35.96
CA PHE A 103 20.80 -27.21 37.23
C PHE A 103 21.85 -26.42 37.99
N HIS A 104 22.95 -26.04 37.34
CA HIS A 104 24.01 -25.24 37.97
C HIS A 104 23.53 -23.86 38.44
N LYS A 105 22.59 -23.24 37.73
CA LYS A 105 22.10 -21.88 38.05
C LYS A 105 20.93 -21.87 39.04
N LYS A 106 20.05 -22.86 39.00
CA LYS A 106 18.74 -22.83 39.68
C LYS A 106 18.44 -24.11 40.49
N GLY A 107 19.33 -25.09 40.48
CA GLY A 107 19.12 -26.39 41.14
C GLY A 107 18.02 -27.23 40.50
N ASN A 108 17.59 -26.91 39.28
CA ASN A 108 16.53 -27.64 38.57
C ASN A 108 16.98 -28.06 37.17
N GLU A 109 17.07 -29.37 36.96
CA GLU A 109 17.36 -30.00 35.66
C GLU A 109 16.15 -29.92 34.71
N ILE A 110 14.93 -29.88 35.25
CA ILE A 110 13.71 -29.93 34.42
C ILE A 110 13.52 -28.61 33.66
N LEU A 111 13.51 -28.73 32.33
CA LEU A 111 13.31 -27.65 31.38
C LEU A 111 11.82 -27.38 31.11
N SER A 112 11.53 -26.13 30.74
CA SER A 112 10.19 -25.73 30.27
C SER A 112 9.95 -26.11 28.80
N PRO A 113 8.70 -26.36 28.37
CA PRO A 113 8.36 -26.65 26.97
C PRO A 113 8.82 -25.54 26.00
N ASN A 114 8.92 -24.29 26.46
CA ASN A 114 9.42 -23.19 25.65
C ASN A 114 10.87 -23.39 25.20
N ILE A 115 11.68 -24.14 25.96
CA ILE A 115 13.06 -24.44 25.59
C ILE A 115 13.09 -25.44 24.44
N TRP A 116 12.19 -26.44 24.43
CA TRP A 116 12.01 -27.35 23.29
C TRP A 116 11.76 -26.57 22.01
N LYS A 117 10.75 -25.70 22.02
CA LYS A 117 10.37 -24.85 20.89
C LYS A 117 11.54 -23.98 20.43
N ARG A 118 12.25 -23.37 21.38
CA ARG A 118 13.38 -22.48 21.08
C ARG A 118 14.53 -23.23 20.41
N VAL A 119 14.90 -24.41 20.91
CA VAL A 119 15.99 -25.21 20.34
C VAL A 119 15.59 -25.74 18.96
N ALA A 120 14.41 -26.35 18.84
CA ALA A 120 13.92 -26.84 17.54
C ALA A 120 13.85 -25.72 16.49
N SER A 121 13.44 -24.50 16.86
CA SER A 121 13.36 -23.35 15.94
C SER A 121 14.71 -22.79 15.46
N LYS A 122 15.82 -23.18 16.09
CA LYS A 122 17.16 -22.82 15.63
C LYS A 122 17.66 -23.76 14.54
N ILE A 123 17.22 -25.01 14.59
CA ILE A 123 17.65 -26.09 13.71
C ILE A 123 16.75 -26.12 12.48
N LEU A 124 15.44 -26.10 12.70
CA LEU A 124 14.48 -26.09 11.60
C LEU A 124 14.66 -24.85 10.73
N PRO A 125 14.66 -25.01 9.40
CA PRO A 125 14.65 -23.88 8.49
C PRO A 125 13.46 -22.99 8.83
N LYS A 126 13.72 -21.71 9.09
CA LYS A 126 12.65 -20.75 9.34
C LYS A 126 11.77 -20.75 8.10
N PRO A 127 10.44 -20.90 8.24
CA PRO A 127 9.56 -20.77 7.09
C PRO A 127 9.88 -19.43 6.42
N LYS A 128 10.12 -19.46 5.09
CA LYS A 128 10.29 -18.24 4.30
C LYS A 128 9.13 -17.34 4.70
N ARG A 129 9.42 -16.22 5.36
CA ARG A 129 8.37 -15.26 5.71
C ARG A 129 7.81 -14.77 4.40
N THR A 130 6.63 -15.24 4.01
CA THR A 130 5.86 -14.60 2.94
C THR A 130 5.80 -13.14 3.33
N LYS A 131 6.39 -12.27 2.52
CA LYS A 131 6.41 -10.83 2.81
C LYS A 131 4.95 -10.43 2.87
N ARG A 132 4.46 -10.01 4.04
CA ARG A 132 3.04 -9.61 4.22
C ARG A 132 2.77 -8.18 3.77
N VAL A 133 3.82 -7.49 3.34
CA VAL A 133 3.85 -6.08 2.98
C VAL A 133 4.93 -5.83 1.94
N LEU A 134 4.65 -4.87 1.06
CA LEU A 134 5.59 -4.24 0.15
C LEU A 134 6.19 -2.98 0.78
N LYS A 135 7.33 -2.54 0.25
CA LYS A 135 7.95 -1.25 0.59
C LYS A 135 7.73 -0.26 -0.54
N LEU A 136 7.76 1.03 -0.22
CA LEU A 136 7.79 2.09 -1.23
C LEU A 136 8.99 1.90 -2.17
N HIS A 137 8.81 2.18 -3.46
CA HIS A 137 9.78 2.06 -4.56
C HIS A 137 10.35 0.65 -4.73
N GLN A 138 9.70 -0.37 -4.13
CA GLN A 138 10.09 -1.76 -4.32
C GLN A 138 9.56 -2.24 -5.67
N ILE A 139 10.44 -2.84 -6.47
CA ILE A 139 10.08 -3.55 -7.70
C ILE A 139 9.12 -4.69 -7.36
N VAL A 140 7.99 -4.74 -8.07
CA VAL A 140 6.93 -5.72 -7.86
C VAL A 140 7.19 -6.91 -8.78
N GLU A 141 7.90 -7.89 -8.26
CA GLU A 141 8.03 -9.22 -8.86
C GLU A 141 6.81 -10.08 -8.51
N GLU A 142 6.77 -11.32 -8.99
CA GLU A 142 5.68 -12.29 -8.74
C GLU A 142 5.35 -12.44 -7.24
N GLU A 143 6.37 -12.49 -6.40
CA GLU A 143 6.26 -12.53 -4.94
C GLU A 143 5.59 -11.28 -4.35
N GLY A 144 5.68 -10.15 -5.06
CA GLY A 144 5.05 -8.89 -4.69
C GLY A 144 3.54 -8.89 -4.96
N PHE A 145 3.10 -9.52 -6.04
CA PHE A 145 1.68 -9.73 -6.32
C PHE A 145 1.05 -10.72 -5.34
N GLN A 146 1.81 -11.70 -4.83
CA GLN A 146 1.34 -12.58 -3.77
C GLN A 146 0.93 -11.82 -2.50
N VAL A 147 1.53 -10.67 -2.22
CA VAL A 147 1.14 -9.80 -1.10
C VAL A 147 -0.32 -9.34 -1.24
N ILE A 148 -0.77 -9.09 -2.46
CA ILE A 148 -2.14 -8.65 -2.76
C ILE A 148 -3.12 -9.80 -2.52
N LEU A 149 -2.78 -11.00 -2.98
CA LEU A 149 -3.58 -12.22 -2.77
C LEU A 149 -3.71 -12.57 -1.28
N ASP A 150 -2.65 -12.37 -0.50
CA ASP A 150 -2.63 -12.66 0.94
C ASP A 150 -3.42 -11.63 1.79
N LYS A 151 -3.88 -10.52 1.19
CA LYS A 151 -4.72 -9.51 1.89
C LYS A 151 -6.17 -9.97 1.90
N LYS A 152 -6.58 -10.49 3.07
CA LYS A 152 -7.96 -10.91 3.32
C LYS A 152 -9.01 -9.88 2.92
N ASP A 153 -8.77 -8.60 3.22
CA ASP A 153 -9.72 -7.53 2.96
C ASP A 153 -9.92 -7.25 1.46
N TYR A 154 -9.00 -7.70 0.61
CA TYR A 154 -9.09 -7.48 -0.83
C TYR A 154 -9.84 -8.58 -1.58
N HIS A 155 -10.10 -9.73 -0.96
CA HIS A 155 -10.89 -10.82 -1.53
C HIS A 155 -10.43 -11.31 -2.92
N PHE A 156 -9.13 -11.26 -3.20
CA PHE A 156 -8.58 -11.80 -4.46
C PHE A 156 -8.68 -13.32 -4.51
N THR A 157 -9.06 -13.84 -5.68
CA THR A 157 -8.82 -15.24 -6.06
C THR A 157 -7.54 -15.32 -6.91
N PRO A 158 -6.95 -16.52 -7.10
CA PRO A 158 -5.84 -16.68 -8.02
C PRO A 158 -6.15 -16.16 -9.43
N GLU A 159 -7.37 -16.38 -9.92
CA GLU A 159 -7.82 -15.95 -11.25
C GLU A 159 -7.94 -14.42 -11.33
N SER A 160 -8.55 -13.79 -10.32
CA SER A 160 -8.69 -12.33 -10.29
C SER A 160 -7.33 -11.62 -10.10
N LEU A 161 -6.35 -12.30 -9.51
CA LEU A 161 -4.99 -11.80 -9.39
C LEU A 161 -4.28 -11.77 -10.74
N GLU A 162 -4.45 -12.79 -11.57
CA GLU A 162 -3.89 -12.81 -12.93
C GLU A 162 -4.50 -11.72 -13.82
N GLU A 163 -5.82 -11.49 -13.71
CA GLU A 163 -6.48 -10.37 -14.39
C GLU A 163 -5.92 -9.01 -13.93
N PHE A 164 -5.71 -8.86 -12.61
CA PHE A 164 -5.10 -7.65 -12.06
C PHE A 164 -3.68 -7.43 -12.55
N LYS A 165 -2.85 -8.48 -12.56
CA LYS A 165 -1.49 -8.43 -13.11
C LYS A 165 -1.49 -8.00 -14.57
N ALA A 166 -2.36 -8.60 -15.39
CA ALA A 166 -2.48 -8.26 -16.80
C ALA A 166 -2.91 -6.79 -17.00
N GLN A 167 -3.82 -6.27 -16.18
CA GLN A 167 -4.22 -4.87 -16.22
C GLN A 167 -3.05 -3.93 -15.87
N VAL A 168 -2.32 -4.23 -14.79
CA VAL A 168 -1.16 -3.42 -14.38
C VAL A 168 -0.09 -3.44 -15.47
N LEU A 169 0.26 -4.62 -16.00
CA LEU A 169 1.31 -4.79 -17.01
C LEU A 169 0.97 -4.10 -18.34
N SER A 170 -0.31 -4.03 -18.71
CA SER A 170 -0.74 -3.36 -19.95
C SER A 170 -0.87 -1.84 -19.82
N SER A 171 -1.07 -1.33 -18.60
CA SER A 171 -1.37 0.08 -18.36
C SER A 171 -0.16 0.88 -17.84
N VAL A 172 0.88 0.21 -17.33
CA VAL A 172 2.10 0.85 -16.84
C VAL A 172 3.17 0.83 -17.94
N GLU A 173 3.42 2.00 -18.54
CA GLU A 173 4.42 2.16 -19.61
C GLU A 173 5.87 2.06 -19.08
N GLU A 174 6.12 2.51 -17.85
CA GLU A 174 7.45 2.51 -17.24
C GLU A 174 7.76 1.17 -16.55
N GLN A 175 8.79 0.48 -17.05
CA GLN A 175 9.36 -0.71 -16.41
C GLN A 175 10.68 -0.35 -15.70
N PRO A 176 10.96 -0.90 -14.50
CA PRO A 176 10.19 -1.92 -13.80
C PRO A 176 8.98 -1.35 -13.03
N ILE A 177 7.91 -2.12 -12.94
CA ILE A 177 6.75 -1.80 -12.08
C ILE A 177 7.21 -1.71 -10.62
N VAL A 178 6.97 -0.58 -9.98
CA VAL A 178 7.18 -0.40 -8.54
C VAL A 178 5.86 -0.39 -7.77
N THR A 179 5.96 -0.48 -6.45
CA THR A 179 4.80 -0.67 -5.55
C THR A 179 3.75 0.42 -5.70
N GLU A 180 4.17 1.67 -5.92
CA GLU A 180 3.30 2.82 -6.11
C GLU A 180 2.50 2.75 -7.41
N ASN A 181 3.01 2.09 -8.45
CA ASN A 181 2.26 1.87 -9.69
C ASN A 181 1.02 1.02 -9.45
N LEU A 182 0.96 0.22 -8.38
CA LEU A 182 -0.23 -0.57 -8.04
C LEU A 182 -1.35 0.28 -7.45
N PHE A 183 -1.04 1.47 -6.91
CA PHE A 183 -1.99 2.24 -6.11
C PHE A 183 -3.22 2.70 -6.90
N PRO A 184 -3.10 3.21 -8.14
CA PRO A 184 -4.26 3.58 -8.95
C PRO A 184 -5.21 2.40 -9.17
N PHE A 185 -4.69 1.24 -9.58
CA PHE A 185 -5.49 0.03 -9.86
C PHE A 185 -6.19 -0.54 -8.62
N LEU A 186 -5.57 -0.39 -7.44
CA LEU A 186 -6.19 -0.75 -6.17
C LEU A 186 -7.31 0.23 -5.81
N LYS A 187 -7.08 1.54 -5.99
CA LYS A 187 -8.10 2.58 -5.75
C LYS A 187 -9.31 2.44 -6.67
N GLU A 188 -9.10 2.13 -7.95
CA GLU A 188 -10.18 1.86 -8.93
C GLU A 188 -11.10 0.72 -8.49
N ARG A 189 -10.55 -0.26 -7.76
CA ARG A 189 -11.30 -1.39 -7.19
C ARG A 189 -11.87 -1.09 -5.80
N ASN A 190 -11.85 0.16 -5.34
CA ASN A 190 -12.23 0.57 -3.99
C ASN A 190 -11.44 -0.14 -2.87
N LEU A 191 -10.19 -0.50 -3.14
CA LEU A 191 -9.27 -1.10 -2.17
C LEU A 191 -8.33 -0.04 -1.61
N ASP A 192 -7.95 -0.14 -0.34
CA ASP A 192 -6.99 0.77 0.29
C ASP A 192 -5.55 0.46 -0.15
N PRO A 193 -4.94 1.22 -1.08
CA PRO A 193 -3.59 0.92 -1.58
C PRO A 193 -2.51 0.99 -0.50
N LEU A 194 -2.74 1.67 0.63
CA LEU A 194 -1.77 1.73 1.71
C LEU A 194 -1.74 0.43 2.52
N ALA A 195 -2.78 -0.41 2.42
CA ALA A 195 -2.88 -1.67 3.14
C ALA A 195 -1.78 -2.68 2.76
N ILE A 196 -1.24 -2.60 1.53
CA ILE A 196 -0.10 -3.41 1.08
C ILE A 196 1.25 -2.92 1.61
N LEU A 197 1.35 -1.69 2.12
CA LEU A 197 2.60 -1.15 2.66
C LEU A 197 2.84 -1.53 4.13
N SER A 198 4.12 -1.48 4.53
CA SER A 198 4.52 -1.52 5.94
C SER A 198 4.04 -0.26 6.70
N PRO A 199 3.75 -0.31 8.01
CA PRO A 199 3.28 0.86 8.76
C PRO A 199 4.22 2.07 8.68
N GLY A 200 5.53 1.84 8.68
CA GLY A 200 6.52 2.91 8.54
C GLY A 200 6.48 3.55 7.15
N ASP A 201 6.29 2.75 6.11
CA ASP A 201 6.19 3.26 4.74
C ASP A 201 4.85 3.97 4.49
N ARG A 202 3.75 3.54 5.12
CA ARG A 202 2.47 4.28 5.10
C ARG A 202 2.63 5.69 5.64
N ALA A 203 3.32 5.83 6.77
CA ALA A 203 3.58 7.14 7.38
C ALA A 203 4.40 8.04 6.45
N LYS A 204 5.49 7.50 5.88
CA LYS A 204 6.32 8.23 4.91
C LYS A 204 5.54 8.67 3.66
N PHE A 205 4.67 7.79 3.14
CA PHE A 205 3.85 8.15 1.98
C PHE A 205 2.87 9.26 2.32
N ALA A 206 2.20 9.19 3.48
CA ALA A 206 1.28 10.23 3.93
C ALA A 206 1.99 11.58 4.16
N GLU A 207 3.21 11.56 4.71
CA GLU A 207 4.03 12.76 4.89
C GLU A 207 4.39 13.40 3.54
N ARG A 208 4.88 12.60 2.57
CA ARG A 208 5.18 13.10 1.21
C ARG A 208 3.96 13.71 0.53
N GLN A 209 2.81 13.05 0.61
CA GLN A 209 1.56 13.57 0.05
C GLN A 209 1.15 14.89 0.69
N ARG A 210 1.37 15.04 2.00
CA ARG A 210 1.10 16.30 2.70
C ARG A 210 2.04 17.41 2.22
N ASP A 211 3.32 17.11 2.07
CA ASP A 211 4.31 18.08 1.62
C ASP A 211 4.08 18.50 0.16
N GLU A 212 3.71 17.57 -0.73
CA GLU A 212 3.32 17.83 -2.12
C GLU A 212 2.08 18.75 -2.17
N LEU A 213 1.06 18.46 -1.36
CA LEU A 213 -0.13 19.30 -1.24
C LEU A 213 0.21 20.69 -0.70
N GLU A 214 1.09 20.81 0.30
CA GLU A 214 1.51 22.09 0.84
C GLU A 214 2.25 22.93 -0.21
N GLN A 215 3.10 22.30 -1.03
CA GLN A 215 3.76 22.97 -2.15
C GLN A 215 2.78 23.44 -3.23
N GLN A 216 1.82 22.59 -3.62
CA GLN A 216 0.78 22.98 -4.58
C GLN A 216 -0.06 24.15 -4.05
N VAL A 217 -0.43 24.12 -2.77
CA VAL A 217 -1.18 25.23 -2.13
C VAL A 217 -0.35 26.52 -2.14
N LYS A 218 0.96 26.45 -1.85
CA LYS A 218 1.84 27.63 -1.92
C LYS A 218 1.92 28.19 -3.35
N GLN A 219 2.05 27.33 -4.35
CA GLN A 219 2.05 27.75 -5.76
C GLN A 219 0.72 28.44 -6.14
N LEU A 220 -0.43 27.84 -5.81
CA LEU A 220 -1.74 28.43 -6.08
C LEU A 220 -1.95 29.78 -5.37
N ILE A 221 -1.42 29.94 -4.15
CA ILE A 221 -1.47 31.22 -3.43
C ILE A 221 -0.63 32.27 -4.17
N GLN A 222 0.58 31.91 -4.63
CA GLN A 222 1.44 32.81 -5.38
C GLN A 222 0.80 33.22 -6.71
N GLU A 223 0.32 32.26 -7.50
CA GLU A 223 -0.38 32.55 -8.77
C GLU A 223 -1.58 33.48 -8.55
N LYS A 224 -2.35 33.26 -7.47
CA LYS A 224 -3.47 34.12 -7.13
C LYS A 224 -3.03 35.55 -6.76
N GLN A 225 -1.90 35.71 -6.07
CA GLN A 225 -1.34 37.02 -5.74
C GLN A 225 -0.90 37.75 -7.02
N GLU A 226 -0.18 37.07 -7.91
CA GLU A 226 0.26 37.62 -9.20
C GLU A 226 -0.93 38.05 -10.06
N GLN A 227 -1.97 37.21 -10.16
CA GLN A 227 -3.22 37.57 -10.85
C GLN A 227 -3.91 38.79 -10.22
N GLN A 228 -3.88 38.92 -8.90
CA GLN A 228 -4.51 40.03 -8.19
C GLN A 228 -3.74 41.36 -8.39
N GLU A 229 -2.42 41.30 -8.50
CA GLU A 229 -1.57 42.44 -8.86
C GLU A 229 -1.83 42.88 -10.31
N GLU A 230 -1.90 41.94 -11.26
CA GLU A 230 -2.22 42.21 -12.66
C GLU A 230 -3.60 42.88 -12.81
N ILE A 231 -4.62 42.35 -12.11
CA ILE A 231 -5.96 42.96 -12.08
C ILE A 231 -5.91 44.40 -11.52
N SER A 232 -5.06 44.66 -10.53
CA SER A 232 -4.94 45.99 -9.93
C SER A 232 -4.28 46.99 -10.88
N GLN A 233 -3.25 46.57 -11.61
CA GLN A 233 -2.60 47.38 -12.65
C GLN A 233 -3.57 47.69 -13.79
N LEU A 234 -4.29 46.68 -14.28
CA LEU A 234 -5.32 46.86 -15.31
C LEU A 234 -6.42 47.82 -14.87
N LYS A 235 -6.86 47.76 -13.61
CA LYS A 235 -7.84 48.72 -13.06
C LYS A 235 -7.31 50.16 -13.06
N GLN A 236 -6.06 50.37 -12.66
CA GLN A 236 -5.44 51.70 -12.69
C GLN A 236 -5.31 52.23 -14.12
N GLN A 237 -4.89 51.39 -15.05
CA GLN A 237 -4.78 51.76 -16.46
C GLN A 237 -6.16 52.11 -17.05
N ASN A 238 -7.18 51.33 -16.74
CA ASN A 238 -8.55 51.58 -17.20
C ASN A 238 -9.11 52.89 -16.63
N GLN A 239 -8.85 53.19 -15.34
CA GLN A 239 -9.20 54.49 -14.75
C GLN A 239 -8.50 55.66 -15.44
N SER A 240 -7.19 55.54 -15.72
CA SER A 240 -6.44 56.58 -16.46
C SER A 240 -7.02 56.81 -17.85
N GLN A 241 -7.31 55.75 -18.59
CA GLN A 241 -7.92 55.84 -19.92
C GLN A 241 -9.31 56.47 -19.87
N GLN A 242 -10.09 56.17 -18.82
CA GLN A 242 -11.42 56.74 -18.67
C GLN A 242 -11.39 58.25 -18.41
N THR A 243 -10.43 58.73 -17.60
CA THR A 243 -10.19 60.18 -17.42
C THR A 243 -9.77 60.83 -18.73
N GLU A 244 -8.85 60.23 -19.48
CA GLU A 244 -8.41 60.76 -20.77
C GLU A 244 -9.56 60.84 -21.79
N ILE A 245 -10.45 59.84 -21.81
CA ILE A 245 -11.67 59.86 -22.63
C ILE A 245 -12.61 61.01 -22.22
N GLU A 246 -12.75 61.28 -20.92
CA GLU A 246 -13.58 62.40 -20.44
C GLU A 246 -12.98 63.75 -20.82
N ASP A 247 -11.67 63.93 -20.69
CA ASP A 247 -10.97 65.15 -21.11
C ASP A 247 -11.10 65.38 -22.61
N LEU A 248 -10.89 64.34 -23.43
CA LEU A 248 -11.07 64.40 -24.88
C LEU A 248 -12.52 64.72 -25.28
N LYS A 249 -13.51 64.23 -24.52
CA LYS A 249 -14.92 64.58 -24.73
C LYS A 249 -15.18 66.06 -24.44
N GLN A 250 -14.64 66.60 -23.35
CA GLN A 250 -14.77 68.02 -23.02
C GLN A 250 -14.10 68.91 -24.07
N GLN A 251 -12.88 68.57 -24.50
CA GLN A 251 -12.18 69.29 -25.57
C GLN A 251 -13.00 69.27 -26.88
N ASN A 252 -13.53 68.12 -27.28
CA ASN A 252 -14.38 68.03 -28.47
C ASN A 252 -15.64 68.90 -28.35
N GLN A 253 -16.25 68.98 -27.17
CA GLN A 253 -17.42 69.83 -26.95
C GLN A 253 -17.07 71.32 -27.09
N GLN A 254 -15.94 71.76 -26.55
CA GLN A 254 -15.46 73.14 -26.72
C GLN A 254 -15.18 73.47 -28.20
N ILE A 255 -14.57 72.54 -28.94
CA ILE A 255 -14.33 72.71 -30.38
C ILE A 255 -15.64 72.83 -31.15
N LEU A 256 -16.66 72.02 -30.80
CA LEU A 256 -17.98 72.11 -31.40
C LEU A 256 -18.64 73.48 -31.16
N GLU A 257 -18.56 73.99 -29.93
CA GLU A 257 -19.08 75.32 -29.57
C GLU A 257 -18.34 76.45 -30.32
N GLN A 258 -17.02 76.39 -30.41
CA GLN A 258 -16.23 77.35 -31.19
C GLN A 258 -16.58 77.31 -32.68
N ASN A 259 -16.70 76.11 -33.25
CA ASN A 259 -17.10 75.96 -34.65
C ASN A 259 -18.49 76.53 -34.92
N GLN A 260 -19.42 76.38 -33.96
CA GLN A 260 -20.75 76.97 -34.05
C GLN A 260 -20.69 78.51 -34.02
N GLN A 261 -19.91 79.10 -33.11
CA GLN A 261 -19.70 80.55 -33.07
C GLN A 261 -19.08 81.09 -34.37
N ILE A 262 -18.11 80.39 -34.94
CA ILE A 262 -17.49 80.77 -36.23
C ILE A 262 -18.53 80.71 -37.36
N LEU A 263 -19.39 79.68 -37.38
CA LEU A 263 -20.45 79.56 -38.37
C LEU A 263 -21.46 80.72 -38.27
N GLU A 264 -21.86 81.08 -37.06
CA GLU A 264 -22.73 82.24 -36.80
C GLU A 264 -22.08 83.54 -37.27
N GLN A 265 -20.82 83.80 -36.90
CA GLN A 265 -20.08 84.98 -37.36
C GLN A 265 -19.94 85.02 -38.89
N MET A 266 -19.68 83.88 -39.53
CA MET A 266 -19.62 83.80 -40.99
C MET A 266 -20.99 84.07 -41.65
N GLN A 267 -22.10 83.66 -41.02
CA GLN A 267 -23.44 83.98 -41.51
C GLN A 267 -23.73 85.47 -41.38
N GLU A 268 -23.44 86.08 -40.23
CA GLU A 268 -23.57 87.53 -40.01
C GLU A 268 -22.73 88.33 -41.00
N PHE A 269 -21.47 87.92 -41.22
CA PHE A 269 -20.60 88.56 -42.19
C PHE A 269 -21.13 88.46 -43.63
N ARG A 270 -21.70 87.30 -44.02
CA ARG A 270 -22.35 87.17 -45.33
C ARG A 270 -23.54 88.10 -45.47
N GLN A 271 -24.42 88.17 -44.47
CA GLN A 271 -25.56 89.09 -44.47
C GLN A 271 -25.11 90.55 -44.56
N PHE A 272 -24.05 90.93 -43.84
CA PHE A 272 -23.44 92.25 -43.94
C PHE A 272 -22.94 92.55 -45.36
N MET A 273 -22.21 91.61 -45.98
CA MET A 273 -21.69 91.76 -47.35
C MET A 273 -22.81 91.85 -48.40
N GLU A 274 -23.90 91.11 -48.24
CA GLU A 274 -25.09 91.21 -49.10
C GLU A 274 -25.79 92.56 -48.94
N ALA A 275 -25.94 93.04 -47.69
CA ALA A 275 -26.49 94.36 -47.42
C ALA A 275 -25.62 95.49 -47.99
N ALA A 276 -24.29 95.38 -47.91
CA ALA A 276 -23.35 96.34 -48.50
C ALA A 276 -23.47 96.39 -50.04
N LYS A 277 -23.53 95.22 -50.70
CA LYS A 277 -23.78 95.14 -52.16
C LYS A 277 -25.13 95.73 -52.58
N SER A 278 -26.17 95.58 -51.76
CA SER A 278 -27.50 96.15 -52.04
C SER A 278 -27.51 97.69 -51.96
N LYS A 279 -26.63 98.29 -51.12
CA LYS A 279 -26.49 99.75 -50.99
C LYS A 279 -25.67 100.37 -52.13
N ASP A 280 -24.63 99.71 -52.62
CA ASP A 280 -23.88 100.19 -53.78
C ASP A 280 -24.75 100.22 -55.05
N LEU A 281 -25.67 99.27 -55.21
CA LEU A 281 -26.66 99.29 -56.32
C LEU A 281 -27.74 100.38 -56.18
N ALA A 282 -27.98 100.90 -54.98
CA ALA A 282 -28.92 102.00 -54.75
C ALA A 282 -28.32 103.39 -54.99
N THR A 283 -26.98 103.50 -55.11
CA THR A 283 -26.26 104.77 -55.27
C THR A 283 -25.82 105.05 -56.72
N VAL A 284 -26.18 104.16 -57.67
CA VAL A 284 -25.90 104.30 -59.12
C VAL A 284 -27.19 104.42 -59.94
N LYS A 285 -28.19 105.17 -59.46
CA LYS A 285 -29.35 105.60 -60.25
C LYS A 285 -29.53 107.10 -60.20
#